data_AF-A0A833M2T5-F1
#
_entry.id   AF-A0A833M2T5-F1
#
_cell.length_a   1.000
_cell.length_b   1.000
_cell.length_c   1.000
_cell.angle_alpha   90.00
_cell.angle_beta   90.00
_cell.angle_gamma   90.00
#
_symmetry.space_group_name_H-M   'P 1'
#
loop_
_entity.id
_entity.type
_entity.pdbx_description
1 polymer ?
#
loop_
_entity_poly.entity_id
_entity_poly.type
_entity_poly.pdbx_seq_one_letter_code
_entity_poly.pdbx_strand_id
1 'polypeptide(L)'
;MTDTRTDAARAQLAQYRASIDNIDAALIHMLAERFRCTQAVGVLKATHGLPAADPAREGQQIARLRQLARDAHLDPDFAEKFLNFVIKEVIRHHEQIAADSAAQKDTAPQGA
;
A
#
# COMPACT_ATOMS: atom_id res chain seq x y z
N MET A 1 39.32 -29.08 -2.56
CA MET A 1 39.83 -27.76 -2.97
C MET A 1 38.63 -26.98 -3.52
N THR A 2 37.94 -26.26 -2.65
CA THR A 2 36.73 -25.49 -3.01
C THR A 2 37.14 -24.38 -3.96
N ASP A 3 36.43 -24.25 -5.08
CA ASP A 3 36.72 -23.29 -6.13
C ASP A 3 36.53 -21.86 -5.62
N THR A 4 37.64 -21.13 -5.46
CA THR A 4 37.70 -19.75 -4.95
C THR A 4 36.75 -18.79 -5.69
N ARG A 5 36.41 -19.07 -6.96
CA ARG A 5 35.42 -18.31 -7.72
C ARG A 5 33.99 -18.49 -7.19
N THR A 6 33.65 -19.70 -6.76
CA THR A 6 32.34 -20.00 -6.17
C THR A 6 32.18 -19.31 -4.81
N ASP A 7 33.24 -19.24 -4.01
CA ASP A 7 33.19 -18.57 -2.70
C ASP A 7 33.12 -17.05 -2.83
N ALA A 8 33.83 -16.45 -3.80
CA ALA A 8 33.68 -15.03 -4.13
C ALA A 8 32.26 -14.67 -4.59
N ALA A 9 31.66 -15.50 -5.45
CA ALA A 9 30.29 -15.30 -5.90
C ALA A 9 29.27 -15.39 -4.76
N ARG A 10 29.47 -16.33 -3.81
CA ARG A 10 28.62 -16.45 -2.60
C ARG A 10 28.71 -15.23 -1.69
N ALA A 11 29.91 -14.67 -1.51
CA ALA A 11 30.10 -13.47 -0.71
C ALA A 11 29.37 -12.26 -1.34
N GLN A 12 29.49 -12.07 -2.66
CA GLN A 12 28.80 -11.00 -3.37
C GLN A 12 27.27 -11.18 -3.34
N LEU A 13 26.79 -12.41 -3.48
CA LEU A 13 25.36 -12.73 -3.33
C LEU A 13 24.84 -12.36 -1.94
N ALA A 14 25.62 -12.64 -0.88
CA ALA A 14 25.24 -12.28 0.49
C ALA A 14 25.12 -10.75 0.66
N GLN A 15 26.03 -9.98 0.06
CA GLN A 15 25.99 -8.50 0.09
C GLN A 15 24.75 -7.94 -0.63
N TYR A 16 24.40 -8.49 -1.80
CA TYR A 16 23.18 -8.09 -2.50
C TYR A 16 21.92 -8.42 -1.70
N ARG A 17 21.86 -9.60 -1.08
CA ARG A 17 20.72 -9.98 -0.23
C ARG A 17 20.56 -9.07 0.98
N ALA A 18 21.65 -8.73 1.66
CA ALA A 18 21.59 -7.75 2.75
C ALA A 18 21.06 -6.39 2.30
N SER A 19 21.38 -5.97 1.06
CA SER A 19 20.85 -4.74 0.48
C SER A 19 19.35 -4.85 0.17
N ILE A 20 18.90 -6.00 -0.36
CA ILE A 20 17.48 -6.29 -0.62
C ILE A 20 16.69 -6.28 0.69
N ASP A 21 17.18 -6.95 1.74
CA ASP A 21 16.52 -7.01 3.04
C ASP A 21 16.30 -5.60 3.63
N ASN A 22 17.27 -4.70 3.47
CA ASN A 22 17.15 -3.31 3.90
C ASN A 22 16.10 -2.53 3.08
N ILE A 23 16.02 -2.76 1.77
CA ILE A 23 15.02 -2.15 0.89
C ILE A 23 13.62 -2.65 1.29
N ASP A 24 13.47 -3.95 1.52
CA ASP A 24 12.20 -4.56 1.92
C ASP A 24 11.71 -4.01 3.26
N ALA A 25 12.60 -3.83 4.24
CA ALA A 25 12.26 -3.17 5.50
C ALA A 25 11.75 -1.73 5.27
N ALA A 26 12.42 -0.96 4.41
CA ALA A 26 11.97 0.39 4.08
C ALA A 26 10.61 0.39 3.37
N LEU A 27 10.35 -0.55 2.45
CA LEU A 27 9.06 -0.69 1.77
C LEU A 27 7.94 -0.97 2.77
N ILE A 28 8.15 -1.84 3.75
CA ILE A 28 7.16 -2.14 4.80
C ILE A 28 6.85 -0.90 5.64
N HIS A 29 7.87 -0.15 6.07
CA HIS A 29 7.66 1.08 6.83
C HIS A 29 6.90 2.15 6.02
N MET A 30 7.22 2.32 4.73
CA MET A 30 6.50 3.25 3.86
C MET A 30 5.05 2.83 3.62
N LEU A 31 4.80 1.53 3.47
CA LEU A 31 3.44 1.01 3.38
C LEU A 31 2.67 1.25 4.68
N ALA A 32 3.27 1.02 5.85
CA ALA A 32 2.63 1.28 7.13
C ALA A 32 2.17 2.75 7.26
N GLU A 33 3.05 3.70 6.92
CA GLU A 33 2.68 5.12 6.90
C GLU A 33 1.60 5.45 5.87
N ARG A 34 1.67 4.85 4.68
CA ARG A 34 0.62 5.00 3.66
C ARG A 34 -0.72 4.49 4.19
N PHE A 35 -0.74 3.33 4.84
CA PHE A 35 -1.96 2.74 5.40
C PHE A 35 -2.53 3.59 6.53
N ARG A 36 -1.69 4.14 7.43
CA ARG A 36 -2.11 5.09 8.46
C ARG A 36 -2.84 6.31 7.87
N CYS A 37 -2.28 6.90 6.81
CA CYS A 37 -2.93 8.00 6.09
C CYS A 37 -4.26 7.56 5.47
N THR A 38 -4.32 6.39 4.83
CA THR A 38 -5.57 5.92 4.24
C THR A 38 -6.64 5.55 5.26
N GLN A 39 -6.28 5.10 6.47
CA GLN A 39 -7.24 4.89 7.56
C GLN A 39 -7.87 6.22 7.99
N ALA A 40 -7.07 7.28 8.14
CA ALA A 40 -7.59 8.61 8.44
C ALA A 40 -8.55 9.12 7.34
N VAL A 41 -8.22 8.88 6.06
CA VAL A 41 -9.12 9.16 4.93
C VAL A 41 -10.41 8.34 5.03
N GLY A 42 -10.33 7.07 5.43
CA GLY A 42 -11.50 6.19 5.62
C GLY A 42 -12.44 6.71 6.71
N VAL A 43 -11.89 7.11 7.86
CA VAL A 43 -12.67 7.72 8.95
C VAL A 43 -13.33 9.02 8.50
N LEU A 44 -12.59 9.88 7.79
CA LEU A 44 -13.13 11.12 7.22
C LEU A 44 -14.29 10.83 6.27
N LYS A 45 -14.10 9.89 5.33
CA LYS A 45 -15.13 9.49 4.39
C LYS A 45 -16.38 8.96 5.10
N ALA A 46 -16.22 8.04 6.05
CA ALA A 46 -17.33 7.47 6.82
C ALA A 46 -18.10 8.54 7.62
N THR A 47 -17.38 9.48 8.24
CA THR A 47 -17.97 10.59 9.00
C THR A 47 -18.88 11.47 8.14
N HIS A 48 -18.47 11.72 6.89
CA HIS A 48 -19.17 12.58 5.95
C HIS A 48 -20.05 11.84 4.93
N GLY A 49 -20.22 10.52 5.06
CA GLY A 49 -21.02 9.72 4.13
C GLY A 49 -20.46 9.65 2.69
N LEU A 50 -19.15 9.80 2.54
CA LEU A 50 -18.47 9.68 1.25
C LEU A 50 -18.18 8.21 0.91
N PRO A 51 -18.21 7.82 -0.38
CA PRO A 51 -17.96 6.44 -0.79
C PRO A 51 -16.51 6.00 -0.55
N ALA A 52 -16.34 4.72 -0.20
CA ALA A 52 -15.05 4.07 -0.01
C ALA A 52 -14.21 4.10 -1.30
N ALA A 53 -14.81 3.68 -2.42
CA ALA A 53 -14.21 3.75 -3.75
C ALA A 53 -14.33 5.15 -4.37
N ASP A 54 -13.34 5.54 -5.16
CA ASP A 54 -13.33 6.78 -5.95
C ASP A 54 -12.63 6.51 -7.29
N PRO A 55 -13.38 6.05 -8.31
CA PRO A 55 -12.80 5.64 -9.59
C PRO A 55 -12.00 6.74 -10.29
N ALA A 56 -12.41 8.01 -10.14
CA ALA A 56 -11.70 9.14 -10.71
C ALA A 56 -10.33 9.32 -10.03
N ARG A 57 -10.29 9.25 -8.70
CA ARG A 57 -9.04 9.33 -7.95
C ARG A 57 -8.14 8.13 -8.21
N GLU A 58 -8.69 6.93 -8.32
CA GLU A 58 -7.97 5.69 -8.63
C GLU A 58 -7.29 5.78 -10.01
N GLY A 59 -8.01 6.22 -11.04
CA GLY A 59 -7.45 6.43 -12.39
C GLY A 59 -6.28 7.42 -12.40
N GLN A 60 -6.37 8.52 -11.65
CA GLN A 60 -5.26 9.47 -11.50
C GLN A 60 -4.04 8.86 -10.80
N GLN A 61 -4.25 8.02 -9.78
CA GLN A 61 -3.15 7.33 -9.08
C GLN A 61 -2.44 6.36 -10.01
N ILE A 62 -3.18 5.59 -10.80
CA ILE A 62 -2.62 4.65 -11.79
C ILE A 62 -1.80 5.41 -12.82
N ALA A 63 -2.35 6.46 -13.43
CA ALA A 63 -1.63 7.26 -14.42
C ALA A 63 -0.32 7.85 -13.87
N ARG A 64 -0.36 8.41 -12.66
CA ARG A 64 0.83 8.96 -11.99
C ARG A 64 1.86 7.87 -11.69
N LEU A 65 1.44 6.71 -11.17
CA LEU A 65 2.38 5.66 -10.81
C LEU A 65 3.02 5.00 -12.03
N ARG A 66 2.27 4.82 -13.13
CA ARG A 66 2.84 4.38 -14.42
C ARG A 66 3.94 5.33 -14.90
N GLN A 67 3.78 6.63 -14.70
CA GLN A 67 4.84 7.61 -15.04
C GLN A 67 6.06 7.44 -14.13
N LEU A 68 5.87 7.37 -12.81
CA LEU A 68 6.96 7.16 -11.85
C LEU A 68 7.73 5.86 -12.13
N ALA A 69 7.02 4.80 -12.54
CA ALA A 69 7.65 3.54 -12.92
C ALA A 69 8.57 3.70 -14.13
N ARG A 70 8.10 4.40 -15.18
CA ARG A 70 8.95 4.72 -16.35
C ARG A 70 10.19 5.51 -15.96
N ASP A 71 10.03 6.55 -15.15
CA ASP A 71 11.14 7.40 -14.72
C ASP A 71 12.17 6.63 -13.88
N ALA A 72 11.71 5.62 -13.13
CA ALA A 72 12.53 4.72 -12.32
C ALA A 72 13.05 3.48 -13.06
N HIS A 73 12.80 3.36 -14.37
CA HIS A 73 13.15 2.16 -15.17
C HIS A 73 12.52 0.86 -14.64
N LEU A 74 11.32 0.96 -14.05
CA LEU A 74 10.49 -0.15 -13.60
C LEU A 74 9.36 -0.39 -14.61
N ASP A 75 8.97 -1.66 -14.80
CA ASP A 75 7.83 -2.02 -15.63
C ASP A 75 6.53 -1.32 -15.14
N PRO A 76 5.91 -0.45 -15.97
CA PRO A 76 4.68 0.24 -15.60
C PRO A 76 3.50 -0.70 -15.31
N ASP A 77 3.46 -1.86 -15.96
CA ASP A 77 2.38 -2.83 -15.76
C ASP A 77 2.53 -3.56 -14.43
N PHE A 78 3.77 -3.83 -14.00
CA PHE A 78 4.05 -4.29 -12.65
C PHE A 78 3.66 -3.25 -11.60
N ALA A 79 4.04 -1.99 -11.79
CA ALA A 79 3.70 -0.91 -10.85
C ALA A 79 2.18 -0.74 -10.69
N GLU A 80 1.44 -0.82 -11.80
CA GLU A 80 -0.03 -0.78 -11.79
C GLU A 80 -0.63 -1.98 -11.04
N LYS A 81 -0.15 -3.20 -11.29
CA LYS A 81 -0.60 -4.40 -10.56
C LYS A 81 -0.39 -4.27 -9.05
N PHE A 82 0.78 -3.79 -8.64
CA PHE A 82 1.08 -3.54 -7.24
C PHE A 82 0.15 -2.49 -6.64
N LEU A 83 -0.09 -1.37 -7.34
CA LEU A 83 -0.99 -0.34 -6.84
C LEU A 83 -2.44 -0.82 -6.74
N ASN A 84 -2.93 -1.57 -7.73
CA ASN A 84 -4.28 -2.13 -7.70
C ASN A 84 -4.46 -3.08 -6.51
N PHE A 85 -3.44 -3.87 -6.18
CA PHE A 85 -3.44 -4.69 -4.97
C PHE A 85 -3.57 -3.83 -3.70
N VAL A 86 -2.77 -2.76 -3.57
CA VAL A 86 -2.82 -1.87 -2.41
C VAL A 86 -4.15 -1.11 -2.33
N ILE A 87 -4.69 -0.61 -3.45
CA ILE A 87 -5.98 0.11 -3.50
C ILE A 87 -7.12 -0.79 -3.05
N LYS A 88 -7.15 -2.05 -3.52
CA LYS A 88 -8.17 -3.02 -3.10
C LYS A 88 -8.20 -3.20 -1.59
N GLU A 89 -7.03 -3.29 -0.96
CA GLU A 89 -6.93 -3.44 0.49
C GLU A 89 -7.37 -2.17 1.24
N VAL A 90 -7.09 -0.99 0.69
CA VAL A 90 -7.55 0.29 1.24
C VAL A 90 -9.09 0.41 1.17
N ILE A 91 -9.70 0.05 0.05
CA ILE A 91 -11.17 0.09 -0.11
C ILE A 91 -11.83 -0.84 0.91
N ARG A 92 -11.31 -2.07 1.07
CA ARG A 92 -11.79 -3.02 2.08
C ARG A 92 -11.75 -2.43 3.50
N HIS A 93 -10.67 -1.71 3.86
CA HIS A 93 -10.58 -1.03 5.15
C HIS A 93 -11.57 0.12 5.29
N HIS A 94 -11.83 0.88 4.22
CA HIS A 94 -12.82 1.97 4.25
C HIS A 94 -14.23 1.46 4.45
N GLU A 95 -14.59 0.36 3.78
CA GLU A 95 -15.88 -0.31 3.96
C GLU A 95 -16.07 -0.79 5.41
N GLN A 96 -15.03 -1.38 6.01
CA GLN A 96 -15.06 -1.79 7.42
C GLN A 96 -15.26 -0.59 8.36
N ILE A 97 -14.49 0.50 8.17
CA ILE A 97 -14.63 1.71 8.98
C ILE A 97 -16.03 2.31 8.87
N ALA A 98 -16.61 2.32 7.66
CA ALA A 98 -17.96 2.80 7.43
C ALA A 98 -19.01 1.93 8.15
N ALA A 99 -18.87 0.60 8.11
CA ALA A 99 -19.74 -0.33 8.82
C ALA A 99 -19.66 -0.15 10.35
N ASP A 100 -18.44 -0.04 10.89
CA ASP A 100 -18.22 0.17 12.33
C ASP A 100 -18.79 1.52 12.79
N SER A 101 -18.64 2.56 11.96
CA SER A 101 -19.19 3.89 12.24
C SER A 101 -20.73 3.91 12.22
N ALA A 102 -21.36 3.10 11.36
CA ALA A 102 -22.81 2.96 11.33
C ALA A 102 -23.34 2.22 12.57
N ALA A 103 -22.70 1.12 12.98
CA ALA A 103 -23.06 0.37 14.17
C ALA A 103 -22.97 1.21 15.47
N GLN A 104 -22.00 2.14 15.54
CA GLN A 104 -21.87 3.08 16.66
C GLN A 104 -22.99 4.13 16.69
N LYS A 105 -23.50 4.57 15.53
CA LYS A 105 -24.64 5.49 15.46
C LYS A 105 -25.95 4.84 15.91
N ASP A 106 -26.14 3.56 15.61
CA ASP A 106 -27.36 2.82 15.98
C ASP A 106 -27.42 2.44 17.47
N THR A 107 -26.27 2.37 18.15
CA THR A 107 -26.17 2.04 19.59
C THR A 107 -26.17 3.26 20.50
N ALA A 108 -26.10 4.48 19.94
CA ALA A 108 -26.29 5.70 20.71
C ALA A 108 -27.75 5.81 21.16
N PRO A 109 -28.05 6.04 22.46
CA PRO A 109 -29.42 6.19 22.92
C PRO A 109 -30.06 7.38 22.18
N GLN A 110 -31.13 7.11 21.44
CA GLN A 110 -32.01 8.17 20.95
C GLN A 110 -32.53 8.90 22.19
N GLY A 111 -32.00 10.11 22.40
CA GLY A 111 -32.25 10.90 23.59
C GLY A 111 -33.74 11.11 23.85
N ALA A 112 -34.05 11.07 25.15
CA ALA A 112 -35.34 11.31 25.80
C ALA A 112 -35.96 12.68 25.48
#